data_AF-A0A699U3S5-F1
#
_entry.id   AF-A0A699U3S5-F1
#
_cell.length_a   1.000
_cell.length_b   1.000
_cell.length_c   1.000
_cell.angle_alpha   90.00
_cell.angle_beta   90.00
_cell.angle_gamma   90.00
#
_symmetry.space_group_name_H-M   'P 1'
#
loop_
_entity.id
_entity.type
_entity.pdbx_description
1 polymer ?
#
loop_
_entity_poly.entity_id
_entity_poly.type
_entity_poly.pdbx_seq_one_letter_code
_entity_poly.pdbx_strand_id
1 'polypeptide(L)'
;IPATFKGKTLKLSGFLKTNQVQDGYAGLWMRVDGAEGVLAFDNMKSRPVQGTTDWQQYAISLPLSDEAEAIYIGGLLPAAGTMWLDDLTLTVDDKPLAQALPEPVKPPKPVVHYKAEQDTAFRRGSGLTIDNLSKQQIDNLAVLGRVWGFVKYYHPAVARGDYNLDAELLRVLPNVMASKNLGARSEVLRAWVTSLGKVPACR
;
A
#
# COMPACT_ATOMS: atom_id res chain seq x y z
N ILE A 1 14.60 -7.45 0.14
CA ILE A 1 15.18 -8.18 1.29
C ILE A 1 16.59 -7.62 1.51
N PRO A 2 16.89 -6.99 2.65
CA PRO A 2 18.24 -6.52 2.94
C PRO A 2 19.25 -7.68 2.97
N ALA A 3 20.41 -7.54 2.32
CA ALA A 3 21.44 -8.57 2.26
C ALA A 3 22.37 -8.53 3.50
N THR A 4 21.79 -8.61 4.70
CA THR A 4 22.51 -8.50 5.98
C THR A 4 23.07 -9.84 6.49
N PHE A 5 23.26 -10.81 5.60
CA PHE A 5 23.69 -12.17 5.92
C PHE A 5 24.84 -12.57 5.01
N LYS A 6 25.56 -13.63 5.38
CA LYS A 6 26.70 -14.13 4.61
C LYS A 6 26.33 -15.37 3.80
N GLY A 7 26.95 -15.51 2.65
CA GLY A 7 26.83 -16.67 1.77
C GLY A 7 27.39 -16.36 0.39
N LYS A 8 27.45 -17.36 -0.49
CA LYS A 8 28.01 -17.22 -1.85
C LYS A 8 26.97 -17.34 -2.93
N THR A 9 25.87 -18.03 -2.67
CA THR A 9 24.86 -18.32 -3.69
C THR A 9 23.47 -18.16 -3.11
N LEU A 10 22.64 -17.39 -3.81
CA LEU A 10 21.20 -17.31 -3.61
C LEU A 10 20.51 -18.25 -4.58
N LYS A 11 19.49 -18.95 -4.10
CA LYS A 11 18.61 -19.76 -4.95
C LYS A 11 17.16 -19.53 -4.59
N LEU A 12 16.38 -19.09 -5.56
CA LEU A 12 14.92 -19.00 -5.47
C LEU A 12 14.32 -20.19 -6.20
N SER A 13 13.44 -20.92 -5.54
CA SER A 13 12.68 -22.03 -6.14
C SER A 13 11.21 -21.98 -5.75
N GLY A 14 10.35 -22.57 -6.55
CA GLY A 14 8.94 -22.78 -6.21
C GLY A 14 8.18 -23.38 -7.38
N PHE A 15 6.87 -23.54 -7.23
CA PHE A 15 6.02 -24.11 -8.27
C PHE A 15 5.37 -23.01 -9.11
N LEU A 16 5.34 -23.21 -10.43
CA LEU A 16 4.59 -22.39 -11.37
C LEU A 16 3.56 -23.27 -12.08
N LYS A 17 2.38 -22.70 -12.27
CA LYS A 17 1.35 -23.21 -13.17
C LYS A 17 0.96 -22.08 -14.12
N THR A 18 0.73 -22.38 -15.39
CA THR A 18 0.32 -21.36 -16.36
C THR A 18 -0.95 -21.75 -17.08
N ASN A 19 -1.73 -20.76 -17.50
CA ASN A 19 -2.85 -20.95 -18.39
C ASN A 19 -2.75 -19.93 -19.53
N GLN A 20 -2.66 -20.44 -20.76
CA GLN A 20 -2.68 -19.66 -22.00
C GLN A 20 -1.67 -18.50 -22.02
N VAL A 21 -0.43 -18.76 -21.58
CA VAL A 21 0.64 -17.76 -21.67
C VAL A 21 1.08 -17.61 -23.13
N GLN A 22 0.82 -16.43 -23.72
CA GLN A 22 1.06 -16.12 -25.14
C GLN A 22 1.84 -14.81 -25.30
N ASP A 23 2.54 -14.69 -26.43
CA ASP A 23 3.29 -13.47 -26.84
C ASP A 23 4.28 -12.94 -25.79
N GLY A 24 4.86 -13.86 -25.00
CA GLY A 24 5.80 -13.57 -23.94
C GLY A 24 6.12 -14.83 -23.14
N TYR A 25 6.26 -14.70 -21.82
CA TYR A 25 6.62 -15.82 -20.95
C TYR A 25 6.15 -15.62 -19.51
N ALA A 26 6.10 -16.70 -18.77
CA ALA A 26 6.02 -16.72 -17.32
C ALA A 26 7.37 -17.18 -16.76
N GLY A 27 7.70 -16.76 -15.54
CA GLY A 27 8.91 -17.19 -14.88
C GLY A 27 9.07 -16.63 -13.47
N LEU A 28 10.05 -17.18 -12.75
CA LEU A 28 10.62 -16.54 -11.57
C LEU A 28 11.59 -15.45 -12.01
N TRP A 29 11.79 -14.45 -11.14
CA TRP A 29 12.88 -13.52 -11.29
C TRP A 29 13.53 -13.19 -9.95
N MET A 30 14.83 -12.87 -10.01
CA MET A 30 15.64 -12.46 -8.88
C MET A 30 16.64 -11.40 -9.32
N ARG A 31 16.87 -10.41 -8.47
CA ARG A 31 17.86 -9.35 -8.66
C ARG A 31 18.61 -9.07 -7.37
N VAL A 32 19.91 -8.90 -7.47
CA VAL A 32 20.79 -8.49 -6.38
C VAL A 32 21.36 -7.12 -6.74
N ASP A 33 21.11 -6.13 -5.90
CA ASP A 33 21.59 -4.76 -6.03
C ASP A 33 22.67 -4.51 -4.97
N GLY A 34 23.73 -3.79 -5.35
CA GLY A 34 24.71 -3.17 -4.49
C GLY A 34 24.65 -1.64 -4.60
N ALA A 35 25.57 -0.95 -3.92
CA ALA A 35 25.58 0.52 -3.87
C ALA A 35 25.66 1.18 -5.26
N GLU A 36 26.40 0.57 -6.19
CA GLU A 36 26.66 1.14 -7.53
C GLU A 36 25.75 0.58 -8.63
N GLY A 37 24.82 -0.33 -8.30
CA GLY A 37 23.85 -0.87 -9.26
C GLY A 37 23.56 -2.35 -9.12
N VAL A 38 23.07 -2.96 -10.20
CA VAL A 38 22.69 -4.37 -10.24
C VAL A 38 23.93 -5.25 -10.31
N LEU A 39 24.14 -6.08 -9.30
CA LEU A 39 25.26 -7.04 -9.22
C LEU A 39 24.92 -8.38 -9.89
N ALA A 40 23.67 -8.82 -9.81
CA ALA A 40 23.21 -10.07 -10.43
C ALA A 40 21.72 -10.01 -10.77
N PHE A 41 21.33 -10.65 -11.88
CA PHE A 41 19.94 -10.68 -12.33
C PHE A 41 19.64 -11.93 -13.16
N ASP A 42 18.49 -12.54 -12.89
CA ASP A 42 17.90 -13.58 -13.73
C ASP A 42 16.38 -13.46 -13.66
N ASN A 43 15.72 -13.51 -14.81
CA ASN A 43 14.27 -13.45 -14.94
C ASN A 43 13.68 -14.60 -15.76
N MET A 44 14.45 -15.68 -15.95
CA MET A 44 14.08 -16.84 -16.76
C MET A 44 13.75 -16.55 -18.23
N LYS A 45 14.09 -15.37 -18.78
CA LYS A 45 13.82 -15.08 -20.20
C LYS A 45 14.45 -16.09 -21.16
N SER A 46 15.61 -16.64 -20.82
CA SER A 46 16.28 -17.70 -21.61
C SER A 46 15.71 -19.10 -21.38
N ARG A 47 14.80 -19.26 -20.40
CA ARG A 47 14.12 -20.51 -20.03
C ARG A 47 12.62 -20.23 -19.81
N PRO A 48 11.92 -19.72 -20.84
CA PRO A 48 10.57 -19.20 -20.67
C PRO A 48 9.57 -20.32 -20.38
N VAL A 49 8.58 -20.06 -19.53
CA VAL A 49 7.40 -20.91 -19.39
C VAL A 49 6.29 -20.32 -20.26
N GLN A 50 5.73 -21.11 -21.18
CA GLN A 50 4.76 -20.66 -22.17
C GLN A 50 3.58 -21.61 -22.25
N GLY A 51 2.47 -21.13 -22.83
CA GLY A 51 1.25 -21.91 -22.99
C GLY A 51 0.56 -22.23 -21.66
N THR A 52 -0.07 -23.39 -21.62
CA THR A 52 -0.73 -23.93 -20.43
C THR A 52 0.11 -25.09 -19.90
N THR A 53 0.52 -24.99 -18.65
CA THR A 53 1.24 -26.05 -17.93
C THR A 53 0.48 -26.38 -16.66
N ASP A 54 0.64 -27.61 -16.16
CA ASP A 54 0.28 -27.88 -14.76
C ASP A 54 1.41 -27.46 -13.82
N TRP A 55 1.20 -27.57 -12.51
CA TRP A 55 2.21 -27.24 -11.51
C TRP A 55 3.54 -27.97 -11.78
N GLN A 56 4.59 -27.19 -11.97
CA GLN A 56 5.97 -27.67 -12.13
C GLN A 56 6.90 -26.83 -11.29
N GLN A 57 7.95 -27.47 -10.74
CA GLN A 57 8.95 -26.76 -9.95
C GLN A 57 9.98 -26.08 -10.85
N TYR A 58 10.29 -24.82 -10.57
CA TYR A 58 11.34 -24.05 -11.23
C TYR A 58 12.27 -23.45 -10.19
N ALA A 59 13.49 -23.14 -10.62
CA ALA A 59 14.48 -22.48 -9.78
C ALA A 59 15.40 -21.56 -10.59
N ILE A 60 15.89 -20.51 -9.93
CA ILE A 60 16.94 -19.62 -10.39
C ILE A 60 17.99 -19.47 -9.30
N SER A 61 19.26 -19.40 -9.69
CA SER A 61 20.39 -19.21 -8.77
C SER A 61 21.25 -18.05 -9.23
N LEU A 62 21.63 -17.18 -8.29
CA LEU A 62 22.53 -16.06 -8.53
C LEU A 62 23.69 -16.06 -7.53
N PRO A 63 24.88 -15.57 -7.90
CA PRO A 63 25.93 -15.30 -6.95
C PRO A 63 25.50 -14.23 -5.95
N LEU A 64 25.93 -14.36 -4.70
CA LEU A 64 25.79 -13.37 -3.64
C LEU A 64 27.16 -12.74 -3.38
N SER A 65 27.33 -11.49 -3.80
CA SER A 65 28.53 -10.69 -3.50
C SER A 65 28.47 -10.17 -2.06
N ASP A 66 29.64 -9.96 -1.45
CA ASP A 66 29.76 -9.25 -0.16
C ASP A 66 29.33 -7.77 -0.25
N GLU A 67 29.26 -7.21 -1.47
CA GLU A 67 28.78 -5.85 -1.77
C GLU A 67 27.26 -5.77 -1.93
N ALA A 68 26.54 -6.89 -1.81
CA ALA A 68 25.10 -6.90 -1.93
C ALA A 68 24.44 -6.10 -0.80
N GLU A 69 23.47 -5.25 -1.16
CA GLU A 69 22.69 -4.47 -0.21
C GLU A 69 21.22 -4.91 -0.19
N ALA A 70 20.67 -5.23 -1.37
CA ALA A 70 19.25 -5.56 -1.51
C ALA A 70 19.03 -6.69 -2.51
N ILE A 71 18.13 -7.60 -2.13
CA ILE A 71 17.68 -8.73 -2.95
C ILE A 71 16.18 -8.56 -3.23
N TYR A 72 15.82 -8.68 -4.50
CA TYR A 72 14.45 -8.64 -5.01
C TYR A 72 14.13 -9.98 -5.65
N ILE A 73 12.91 -10.48 -5.42
CA ILE A 73 12.43 -11.75 -5.94
C ILE A 73 10.97 -11.63 -6.35
N GLY A 74 10.50 -12.53 -7.22
CA GLY A 74 9.07 -12.70 -7.47
C GLY A 74 8.77 -13.55 -8.70
N GLY A 75 7.51 -13.50 -9.12
CA GLY A 75 7.09 -13.95 -10.44
C GLY A 75 7.08 -12.82 -11.46
N LEU A 76 7.28 -13.18 -12.72
CA LEU A 76 7.23 -12.29 -13.87
C LEU A 76 6.32 -12.91 -14.94
N LEU A 77 5.37 -12.12 -15.45
CA LEU A 77 4.48 -12.49 -16.55
C LEU A 77 4.34 -11.28 -17.50
N PRO A 78 5.32 -11.00 -18.37
CA PRO A 78 5.20 -9.99 -19.41
C PRO A 78 4.57 -10.63 -20.65
N ALA A 79 3.34 -11.13 -20.49
CA ALA A 79 2.60 -11.89 -21.48
C ALA A 79 1.09 -11.80 -21.20
N ALA A 80 0.27 -12.09 -22.20
CA ALA A 80 -1.14 -12.41 -21.97
C ALA A 80 -1.26 -13.80 -21.33
N GLY A 81 -2.29 -14.02 -20.50
CA GLY A 81 -2.56 -15.31 -19.84
C GLY A 81 -2.60 -15.20 -18.32
N THR A 82 -2.40 -16.32 -17.64
CA THR A 82 -2.38 -16.38 -16.17
C THR A 82 -1.22 -17.25 -15.69
N MET A 83 -0.58 -16.83 -14.60
CA MET A 83 0.40 -17.59 -13.88
C MET A 83 -0.02 -17.68 -12.41
N TRP A 84 0.08 -18.86 -11.83
CA TRP A 84 0.01 -19.08 -10.40
C TRP A 84 1.39 -19.48 -9.88
N LEU A 85 1.69 -19.08 -8.66
CA LEU A 85 2.91 -19.38 -7.94
C LEU A 85 2.54 -20.03 -6.61
N ASP A 86 3.31 -21.03 -6.20
CA ASP A 86 3.17 -21.64 -4.87
C ASP A 86 4.52 -22.09 -4.31
N ASP A 87 4.58 -22.22 -2.98
CA ASP A 87 5.74 -22.70 -2.21
C ASP A 87 7.10 -22.06 -2.60
N LEU A 88 7.12 -20.72 -2.72
CA LEU A 88 8.36 -19.98 -2.97
C LEU A 88 9.33 -20.13 -1.77
N THR A 89 10.51 -20.66 -2.05
CA THR A 89 11.60 -20.84 -1.09
C THR A 89 12.84 -20.11 -1.58
N LEU A 90 13.44 -19.29 -0.72
CA LEU A 90 14.72 -18.64 -0.94
C LEU A 90 15.77 -19.26 -0.01
N THR A 91 16.86 -19.75 -0.59
CA THR A 91 18.00 -20.30 0.15
C THR A 91 19.28 -19.51 -0.09
N VAL A 92 20.17 -19.56 0.90
CA VAL A 92 21.54 -19.04 0.88
C VAL A 92 22.46 -20.23 1.13
N ASP A 93 23.33 -20.56 0.18
CA ASP A 93 24.19 -21.76 0.23
C ASP A 93 23.40 -23.03 0.63
N ASP A 94 22.27 -23.23 -0.06
CA ASP A 94 21.31 -24.34 0.13
C ASP A 94 20.61 -24.41 1.50
N LYS A 95 20.77 -23.39 2.37
CA LYS A 95 20.04 -23.27 3.63
C LYS A 95 18.90 -22.27 3.51
N PRO A 96 17.71 -22.53 4.06
CA PRO A 96 16.61 -21.55 4.07
C PRO A 96 17.07 -20.19 4.59
N LEU A 97 16.66 -19.10 3.94
CA LEU A 97 17.07 -17.74 4.31
C LEU A 97 16.85 -17.45 5.81
N ALA A 98 15.76 -17.96 6.39
CA ALA A 98 15.46 -17.79 7.81
C ALA A 98 16.59 -18.27 8.74
N GLN A 99 17.37 -19.28 8.34
CA GLN A 99 18.52 -19.78 9.11
C GLN A 99 19.80 -18.97 8.87
N ALA A 100 19.87 -18.22 7.77
CA ALA A 100 20.99 -17.36 7.43
C ALA A 100 20.86 -15.94 8.00
N LEU A 101 19.65 -15.55 8.41
CA LEU A 101 19.40 -14.26 9.06
C LEU A 101 19.95 -14.29 10.50
N PRO A 102 20.68 -13.24 10.93
CA PRO A 102 21.05 -13.12 12.34
C PRO A 102 19.78 -12.98 13.20
N GLU A 103 19.67 -13.81 14.24
CA GLU A 103 18.59 -13.77 15.24
C GLU A 103 18.61 -12.44 16.06
N PRO A 104 17.46 -11.83 16.38
CA PRO A 104 16.16 -11.91 15.74
C PRO A 104 15.94 -10.72 14.80
N VAL A 105 15.43 -11.01 13.59
CA VAL A 105 14.73 -10.03 12.75
C VAL A 105 13.66 -9.40 13.62
N LYS A 106 13.77 -8.09 13.92
CA LYS A 106 12.73 -7.36 14.64
C LYS A 106 11.39 -7.72 14.01
N PRO A 107 10.39 -8.16 14.79
CA PRO A 107 9.10 -8.51 14.24
C PRO A 107 8.60 -7.35 13.37
N PRO A 108 7.94 -7.62 12.22
CA PRO A 108 7.32 -6.55 11.45
C PRO A 108 6.51 -5.71 12.42
N LYS A 109 6.71 -4.38 12.38
CA LYS A 109 5.96 -3.47 13.24
C LYS A 109 4.48 -3.85 13.15
N PRO A 110 3.77 -4.01 14.27
CA PRO A 110 2.34 -4.31 14.24
C PRO A 110 1.67 -3.35 13.26
N VAL A 111 0.94 -3.90 12.29
CA VAL A 111 0.13 -3.07 11.41
C VAL A 111 -0.92 -2.42 12.30
N VAL A 112 -0.74 -1.14 12.60
CA VAL A 112 -1.71 -0.38 13.37
C VAL A 112 -2.89 -0.13 12.46
N HIS A 113 -4.00 -0.83 12.70
CA HIS A 113 -5.25 -0.57 11.99
C HIS A 113 -5.94 0.62 12.66
N TYR A 114 -5.81 1.80 12.07
CA TYR A 114 -6.49 2.99 12.57
C TYR A 114 -7.99 2.90 12.27
N LYS A 115 -8.84 3.37 13.20
CA LYS A 115 -10.29 3.42 12.98
C LYS A 115 -10.66 4.22 11.72
N ALA A 116 -9.89 5.26 11.42
CA ALA A 116 -10.00 6.05 10.20
C ALA A 116 -9.88 5.19 8.92
N GLU A 117 -8.94 4.23 8.88
CA GLU A 117 -8.70 3.40 7.69
C GLU A 117 -9.83 2.39 7.45
N GLN A 118 -10.56 2.04 8.51
CA GLN A 118 -11.71 1.13 8.46
C GLN A 118 -12.99 1.83 7.96
N ASP A 119 -13.02 3.16 7.94
CA ASP A 119 -14.15 3.92 7.41
C ASP A 119 -14.12 3.92 5.88
N THR A 120 -15.02 3.13 5.30
CA THR A 120 -15.10 2.90 3.85
C THR A 120 -16.34 3.52 3.20
N ALA A 121 -17.09 4.35 3.94
CA ALA A 121 -18.42 4.82 3.55
C ALA A 121 -18.47 5.47 2.15
N PHE A 122 -17.39 6.12 1.71
CA PHE A 122 -17.32 6.82 0.42
C PHE A 122 -16.31 6.21 -0.56
N ARG A 123 -15.88 4.96 -0.34
CA ARG A 123 -14.87 4.29 -1.20
C ARG A 123 -15.30 4.18 -2.67
N ARG A 124 -16.61 4.11 -2.93
CA ARG A 124 -17.19 4.02 -4.29
C ARG A 124 -17.68 5.36 -4.84
N GLY A 125 -17.46 6.46 -4.11
CA GLY A 125 -17.94 7.80 -4.44
C GLY A 125 -18.75 8.42 -3.30
N SER A 126 -18.90 9.75 -3.34
CA SER A 126 -19.63 10.52 -2.32
C SER A 126 -21.15 10.52 -2.51
N GLY A 127 -21.63 10.28 -3.74
CA GLY A 127 -23.04 10.45 -4.10
C GLY A 127 -23.53 11.91 -4.05
N LEU A 128 -22.62 12.88 -3.87
CA LEU A 128 -22.94 14.29 -3.81
C LEU A 128 -22.95 14.88 -5.21
N THR A 129 -24.03 15.58 -5.55
CA THR A 129 -24.13 16.39 -6.75
C THR A 129 -23.88 17.85 -6.40
N ILE A 130 -22.91 18.47 -7.07
CA ILE A 130 -22.59 19.89 -6.92
C ILE A 130 -22.82 20.55 -8.27
N ASP A 131 -24.00 21.15 -8.43
CA ASP A 131 -24.38 21.91 -9.62
C ASP A 131 -24.28 23.43 -9.34
N ASN A 132 -24.85 24.27 -10.20
CA ASN A 132 -24.81 25.73 -10.13
C ASN A 132 -24.98 26.30 -8.71
N LEU A 133 -23.85 26.61 -8.06
CA LEU A 133 -23.80 27.08 -6.69
C LEU A 133 -24.11 28.57 -6.62
N SER A 134 -24.95 28.95 -5.64
CA SER A 134 -25.11 30.35 -5.27
C SER A 134 -23.85 30.90 -4.57
N LYS A 135 -23.69 32.22 -4.58
CA LYS A 135 -22.60 32.89 -3.84
C LYS A 135 -22.57 32.50 -2.35
N GLN A 136 -23.75 32.40 -1.73
CA GLN A 136 -23.87 31.97 -0.32
C GLN A 136 -23.37 30.54 -0.10
N GLN A 137 -23.67 29.61 -1.02
CA GLN A 137 -23.19 28.23 -0.93
C GLN A 137 -21.68 28.16 -1.14
N ILE A 138 -21.13 28.94 -2.08
CA ILE A 138 -19.68 29.06 -2.27
C ILE A 138 -19.02 29.56 -0.99
N ASP A 139 -19.54 30.62 -0.37
CA ASP A 139 -19.03 31.15 0.90
C ASP A 139 -19.12 30.11 2.02
N ASN A 140 -20.20 29.33 2.07
CA ASN A 140 -20.36 28.27 3.06
C ASN A 140 -19.32 27.15 2.89
N LEU A 141 -19.11 26.69 1.66
CA LEU A 141 -18.14 25.65 1.33
C LEU A 141 -16.70 26.13 1.55
N ALA A 142 -16.40 27.40 1.25
CA ALA A 142 -15.10 28.00 1.53
C ALA A 142 -14.79 28.01 3.03
N VAL A 143 -15.78 28.34 3.87
CA VAL A 143 -15.62 28.29 5.33
C VAL A 143 -15.48 26.84 5.81
N LEU A 144 -16.27 25.91 5.30
CA LEU A 144 -16.12 24.49 5.60
C LEU A 144 -14.71 23.99 5.28
N GLY A 145 -14.16 24.31 4.11
CA GLY A 145 -12.80 23.92 3.72
C GLY A 145 -11.74 24.44 4.70
N ARG A 146 -11.88 25.67 5.19
CA ARG A 146 -10.98 26.25 6.20
C ARG A 146 -11.08 25.53 7.54
N VAL A 147 -12.30 25.30 8.03
CA VAL A 147 -12.52 24.61 9.32
C VAL A 147 -12.05 23.16 9.22
N TRP A 148 -12.40 22.47 8.14
CA TRP A 148 -11.94 21.11 7.88
C TRP A 148 -10.42 21.01 7.83
N GLY A 149 -9.74 21.91 7.12
CA GLY A 149 -8.28 21.93 7.05
C GLY A 149 -7.66 22.10 8.44
N PHE A 150 -8.20 23.02 9.25
CA PHE A 150 -7.76 23.19 10.63
C PHE A 150 -7.97 21.91 11.46
N VAL A 151 -9.16 21.31 11.41
CA VAL A 151 -9.47 20.09 12.16
C VAL A 151 -8.58 18.91 11.72
N LYS A 152 -8.27 18.79 10.42
CA LYS A 152 -7.44 17.72 9.84
C LYS A 152 -6.08 17.64 10.48
N TYR A 153 -5.45 18.79 10.66
CA TYR A 153 -4.06 18.86 11.07
C TYR A 153 -3.88 19.11 12.56
N TYR A 154 -4.90 19.61 13.27
CA TYR A 154 -4.75 20.02 14.66
C TYR A 154 -5.66 19.29 15.66
N HIS A 155 -6.70 18.58 15.22
CA HIS A 155 -7.58 17.89 16.17
C HIS A 155 -6.94 16.58 16.70
N PRO A 156 -6.80 16.39 18.02
CA PRO A 156 -6.05 15.26 18.58
C PRO A 156 -6.68 13.89 18.27
N ALA A 157 -8.01 13.82 18.14
CA ALA A 157 -8.68 12.58 17.73
C ALA A 157 -8.38 12.22 16.26
N VAL A 158 -8.17 13.20 15.40
CA VAL A 158 -7.80 12.96 13.99
C VAL A 158 -6.35 12.49 13.92
N ALA A 159 -5.44 13.13 14.66
CA ALA A 159 -4.04 12.76 14.72
C ALA A 159 -3.80 11.32 15.25
N ARG A 160 -4.69 10.81 16.12
CA ARG A 160 -4.66 9.41 16.60
C ARG A 160 -5.23 8.41 15.59
N GLY A 161 -5.82 8.87 14.49
CA GLY A 161 -6.47 8.00 13.51
C GLY A 161 -7.86 7.52 13.95
N ASP A 162 -8.55 8.25 14.83
CA ASP A 162 -9.90 7.87 15.29
C ASP A 162 -10.98 8.14 14.21
N TYR A 163 -10.72 9.07 13.29
CA TYR A 163 -11.67 9.55 12.28
C TYR A 163 -11.03 9.68 10.90
N ASN A 164 -11.74 9.19 9.87
CA ASN A 164 -11.43 9.50 8.48
C ASN A 164 -11.98 10.89 8.16
N LEU A 165 -11.13 11.92 8.25
CA LEU A 165 -11.64 13.28 8.11
C LEU A 165 -12.05 13.64 6.68
N ASP A 166 -11.59 12.89 5.68
CA ASP A 166 -12.06 13.06 4.30
C ASP A 166 -13.49 12.53 4.17
N ALA A 167 -13.81 11.42 4.83
CA ALA A 167 -15.18 10.92 4.93
C ALA A 167 -16.08 11.86 5.73
N GLU A 168 -15.59 12.41 6.86
CA GLU A 168 -16.33 13.39 7.65
C GLU A 168 -16.67 14.67 6.87
N LEU A 169 -15.75 15.14 6.01
CA LEU A 169 -16.02 16.26 5.11
C LEU A 169 -17.25 15.99 4.24
N LEU A 170 -17.30 14.80 3.64
CA LEU A 170 -18.40 14.39 2.76
C LEU A 170 -19.73 14.24 3.54
N ARG A 171 -19.68 13.83 4.82
CA ARG A 171 -20.87 13.75 5.70
C ARG A 171 -21.45 15.12 6.04
N VAL A 172 -20.59 16.10 6.34
CA VAL A 172 -21.05 17.43 6.80
C VAL A 172 -21.41 18.36 5.66
N LEU A 173 -20.83 18.16 4.47
CA LEU A 173 -20.97 19.02 3.30
C LEU A 173 -22.44 19.33 2.92
N PRO A 174 -23.37 18.36 2.84
CA PRO A 174 -24.77 18.64 2.50
C PRO A 174 -25.45 19.64 3.44
N ASN A 175 -25.21 19.50 4.74
CA ASN A 175 -25.83 20.35 5.76
C ASN A 175 -25.26 21.77 5.74
N VAL A 176 -23.96 21.91 5.45
CA VAL A 176 -23.33 23.21 5.25
C VAL A 176 -23.84 23.88 3.98
N MET A 177 -24.01 23.12 2.90
CA MET A 177 -24.54 23.63 1.64
C MET A 177 -26.01 24.07 1.78
N ALA A 178 -26.81 23.36 2.57
CA ALA A 178 -28.21 23.69 2.84
C ALA A 178 -28.40 24.88 3.80
N SER A 179 -27.33 25.36 4.44
CA SER A 179 -27.40 26.44 5.43
C SER A 179 -27.70 27.79 4.78
N LYS A 180 -28.83 28.41 5.16
CA LYS A 180 -29.35 29.64 4.54
C LYS A 180 -28.68 30.94 5.01
N ASN A 181 -27.93 30.90 6.11
CA ASN A 181 -27.27 32.06 6.69
C ASN A 181 -26.07 31.67 7.55
N LEU A 182 -25.31 32.67 8.00
CA LEU A 182 -24.10 32.49 8.81
C LEU A 182 -24.37 31.74 10.12
N GLY A 183 -25.46 32.05 10.81
CA GLY A 183 -25.81 31.40 12.08
C GLY A 183 -26.06 29.90 11.90
N ALA A 184 -26.87 29.53 10.90
CA ALA A 184 -27.16 28.14 10.58
C ALA A 184 -25.89 27.35 10.20
N ARG A 185 -25.03 27.93 9.34
CA ARG A 185 -23.75 27.30 9.00
C ARG A 185 -22.86 27.11 10.23
N SER A 186 -22.76 28.14 11.07
CA SER A 186 -21.90 28.11 12.25
C SER A 186 -22.36 27.07 13.26
N GLU A 187 -23.68 26.86 13.39
CA GLU A 187 -24.24 25.79 14.20
C GLU A 187 -23.84 24.41 13.69
N VAL A 188 -24.00 24.16 12.38
CA VAL A 188 -23.60 22.88 11.75
C VAL A 188 -22.12 22.60 11.95
N LEU A 189 -21.26 23.59 11.70
CA LEU A 189 -19.80 23.43 11.87
C LEU A 189 -19.43 23.21 13.34
N ARG A 190 -20.04 23.94 14.28
CA ARG A 190 -19.79 23.77 15.71
C ARG A 190 -20.19 22.37 16.18
N ALA A 191 -21.38 21.92 15.79
CA ALA A 191 -21.87 20.59 16.14
C ALA A 191 -20.96 19.50 15.58
N TRP A 192 -20.52 19.63 14.32
CA TRP A 192 -19.58 18.71 13.69
C TRP A 192 -18.21 18.68 14.39
N VAL A 193 -17.60 19.83 14.67
CA VAL A 193 -16.30 19.85 15.38
C VAL A 193 -16.43 19.27 16.79
N THR A 194 -17.53 19.56 17.48
CA THR A 194 -17.78 19.04 18.84
C THR A 194 -17.96 17.52 18.86
N SER A 195 -18.51 16.92 17.80
CA SER A 195 -18.72 15.47 17.73
C SER A 195 -17.43 14.65 17.60
N LEU A 196 -16.32 15.29 17.21
CA LEU A 196 -14.99 14.67 17.14
C LEU A 196 -14.34 14.45 18.52
N GLY A 197 -14.97 14.97 19.58
CA GLY A 197 -14.55 14.82 20.96
C GLY A 197 -13.99 16.10 21.57
N LYS A 198 -13.65 16.03 22.86
CA LYS A 198 -13.11 17.17 23.59
C LYS A 198 -11.66 17.43 23.19
N VAL A 199 -11.34 18.69 22.91
CA VAL A 199 -9.96 19.16 22.75
C VAL A 199 -9.44 19.58 24.13
N PRO A 200 -8.34 19.00 24.64
CA PRO A 200 -7.73 19.45 25.89
C PRO A 200 -7.31 20.92 25.80
N ALA A 201 -7.30 21.62 26.93
CA ALA A 201 -6.74 22.97 26.97
C ALA A 201 -5.29 22.96 26.46
N CYS A 202 -4.93 23.96 25.65
CA CYS A 202 -3.56 24.16 25.22
C CYS A 202 -2.67 24.30 26.46
N ARG A 203 -1.56 23.58 26.49
CA ARG A 203 -0.50 23.75 27.48
C ARG A 203 0.54 24.73 26.98
#